data_AF-A0A1Q3SPV9-F1
#
_entry.id   AF-A0A1Q3SPV9-F1
#
_cell.length_a   1.000
_cell.length_b   1.000
_cell.length_c   1.000
_cell.angle_alpha   90.00
_cell.angle_beta   90.00
_cell.angle_gamma   90.00
#
_symmetry.space_group_name_H-M   'P 1'
#
loop_
_entity.id
_entity.type
_entity.pdbx_description
1 polymer ?
#
loop_
_entity_poly.entity_id
_entity_poly.type
_entity_poly.pdbx_seq_one_letter_code
_entity_poly.pdbx_strand_id
1 'polypeptide(L)'
;MDKKTADNLEVAALIKQFNEQRLPRAIHIKERVFAGEKLDDFDLAFLETVFKDAQYILRVSDKHPEHQKLVAKAIQLYTDITEKALENEKKLKKK
;
A
#
# COMPACT_ATOMS: atom_id res chain seq x y z
N MET A 1 3.07 18.54 -27.20
CA MET A 1 3.51 17.58 -26.16
C MET A 1 2.35 17.35 -25.22
N ASP A 2 1.68 16.23 -25.43
CA ASP A 2 0.39 15.89 -24.85
C ASP A 2 0.54 15.53 -23.36
N LYS A 3 -0.10 16.31 -22.48
CA LYS A 3 -0.13 16.10 -21.01
C LYS A 3 -0.45 14.65 -20.61
N LYS A 4 -1.21 13.95 -21.44
CA LYS A 4 -1.66 12.56 -21.22
C LYS A 4 -0.53 11.53 -21.28
N THR A 5 0.55 11.80 -22.02
CA THR A 5 1.69 10.87 -22.11
C THR A 5 2.62 10.99 -20.91
N ALA A 6 2.78 12.20 -20.36
CA ALA A 6 3.60 12.44 -19.16
C ALA A 6 3.00 11.78 -17.91
N ASP A 7 1.69 11.90 -17.76
CA ASP A 7 0.90 11.33 -16.67
C ASP A 7 0.96 9.78 -16.64
N ASN A 8 0.91 9.14 -17.81
CA ASN A 8 1.08 7.69 -17.92
C ASN A 8 2.49 7.21 -17.54
N LEU A 9 3.53 7.98 -17.85
CA LEU A 9 4.91 7.65 -17.47
C LEU A 9 5.15 7.80 -15.97
N GLU A 10 4.52 8.81 -15.35
CA GLU A 10 4.59 9.04 -13.91
C GLU A 10 3.91 7.91 -13.13
N VAL A 11 2.71 7.48 -13.56
CA VAL A 11 2.01 6.32 -12.98
C VAL A 11 2.82 5.04 -13.17
N ALA A 12 3.39 4.80 -14.35
CA ALA A 12 4.22 3.63 -14.60
C ALA A 12 5.45 3.59 -13.67
N ALA A 13 6.08 4.76 -13.43
CA ALA A 13 7.20 4.87 -12.50
C ALA A 13 6.77 4.59 -11.05
N LEU A 14 5.63 5.14 -10.60
CA LEU A 14 5.06 4.87 -9.27
C LEU A 14 4.72 3.39 -9.08
N ILE A 15 4.14 2.73 -10.09
CA ILE A 15 3.83 1.29 -10.05
C ILE A 15 5.11 0.45 -9.98
N LYS A 16 6.12 0.81 -10.78
CA LYS A 16 7.41 0.12 -10.76
C LYS A 16 8.06 0.26 -9.37
N GLN A 17 8.11 1.48 -8.84
CA GLN A 17 8.63 1.74 -7.50
C GLN A 17 7.81 1.03 -6.42
N PHE A 18 6.49 0.94 -6.59
CA PHE A 18 5.62 0.21 -5.69
C PHE A 18 6.02 -1.28 -5.63
N ASN A 19 6.19 -1.92 -6.78
CA ASN A 19 6.58 -3.34 -6.83
C ASN A 19 8.02 -3.59 -6.35
N GLU A 20 8.98 -2.74 -6.71
CA GLU A 20 10.40 -2.97 -6.40
C GLU A 20 10.78 -2.56 -4.97
N GLN A 21 10.18 -1.49 -4.44
CA GLN A 21 10.57 -0.93 -3.14
C GLN A 21 9.50 -1.10 -2.08
N ARG A 22 8.24 -0.78 -2.41
CA ARG A 22 7.18 -0.69 -1.39
C ARG A 22 6.57 -2.05 -1.06
N LEU A 23 6.44 -2.92 -2.04
CA LEU A 23 5.91 -4.27 -1.88
C LEU A 23 6.77 -5.13 -0.93
N PRO A 24 8.10 -5.24 -1.09
CA PRO A 24 8.91 -6.03 -0.14
C PRO A 24 8.85 -5.47 1.27
N ARG A 25 8.80 -4.15 1.42
CA ARG A 25 8.63 -3.50 2.74
C ARG A 25 7.27 -3.84 3.35
N ALA A 26 6.18 -3.75 2.58
CA ALA A 26 4.83 -4.08 3.04
C ALA A 26 4.68 -5.55 3.41
N ILE A 27 5.33 -6.47 2.68
CA ILE A 27 5.40 -7.90 3.04
C ILE A 27 6.11 -8.08 4.38
N HIS A 28 7.25 -7.41 4.59
CA HIS A 28 7.97 -7.50 5.86
C HIS A 28 7.15 -7.01 7.05
N ILE A 29 6.42 -5.89 6.87
CA ILE A 29 5.47 -5.38 7.86
C ILE A 29 4.36 -6.40 8.12
N LYS A 30 3.80 -7.01 7.06
CA LYS A 30 2.78 -8.04 7.18
C LYS A 30 3.28 -9.23 8.00
N GLU A 31 4.47 -9.74 7.72
CA GLU A 31 5.03 -10.88 8.45
C GLU A 31 5.20 -10.59 9.95
N ARG A 32 5.76 -9.41 10.29
CA ARG A 32 5.90 -8.97 11.69
C ARG A 32 4.55 -8.89 12.41
N VAL A 33 3.58 -8.23 11.78
CA VAL A 33 2.23 -8.10 12.34
C VAL A 33 1.56 -9.47 12.44
N PHE A 34 1.73 -10.37 11.48
CA PHE A 34 1.16 -11.71 11.57
C PHE A 34 1.83 -12.56 12.66
N ALA A 35 3.09 -12.28 13.00
CA ALA A 35 3.79 -12.87 14.13
C ALA A 35 3.32 -12.35 15.51
N GLY A 36 2.43 -11.34 15.54
CA GLY A 36 1.89 -10.77 16.77
C GLY A 36 2.50 -9.43 17.18
N GLU A 37 3.39 -8.86 16.36
CA GLU A 37 3.90 -7.52 16.60
C GLU A 37 2.85 -6.44 16.30
N LYS A 38 3.06 -5.26 16.87
CA LYS A 38 2.28 -4.06 16.56
C LYS A 38 2.91 -3.29 15.41
N LEU A 39 2.09 -2.47 14.75
CA LEU A 39 2.60 -1.44 13.84
C LEU A 39 3.22 -0.32 14.65
N ASP A 40 4.39 0.13 14.22
CA ASP A 40 5.03 1.34 14.73
C ASP A 40 4.60 2.57 13.92
N ASP A 41 4.85 3.78 14.42
CA ASP A 41 4.51 5.03 13.73
C ASP A 41 5.14 5.11 12.34
N PHE A 42 6.37 4.59 12.17
CA PHE A 42 7.02 4.51 10.87
C PHE A 42 6.30 3.58 9.89
N ASP A 43 5.80 2.43 10.38
CA ASP A 43 5.07 1.48 9.55
C ASP A 43 3.71 2.06 9.14
N LEU A 44 3.04 2.78 10.05
CA LEU A 44 1.78 3.50 9.76
C LEU A 44 1.97 4.61 8.72
N ALA A 45 2.98 5.47 8.89
CA ALA A 45 3.27 6.55 7.94
C ALA A 45 3.61 6.01 6.53
N PHE A 46 4.36 4.91 6.48
CA PHE A 46 4.67 4.22 5.22
C PHE A 46 3.39 3.70 4.55
N LEU A 47 2.54 3.00 5.30
CA LEU A 47 1.29 2.44 4.81
C LEU A 47 0.33 3.55 4.33
N GLU A 48 0.24 4.68 5.02
CA GLU A 48 -0.57 5.83 4.59
C GLU A 48 -0.05 6.43 3.27
N THR A 49 1.26 6.55 3.12
CA THR A 49 1.88 7.05 1.88
C THR A 49 1.58 6.12 0.70
N VAL A 50 1.71 4.80 0.91
CA VAL A 50 1.31 3.78 -0.07
C VAL A 50 -0.14 3.92 -0.49
N PHE A 51 -1.04 4.14 0.47
CA PHE A 51 -2.46 4.28 0.19
C PHE A 51 -2.76 5.53 -0.64
N LYS A 52 -2.14 6.67 -0.30
CA LYS A 52 -2.26 7.93 -1.06
C LYS A 52 -1.80 7.76 -2.51
N ASP A 53 -0.66 7.12 -2.72
CA ASP A 53 -0.16 6.82 -4.07
C ASP A 53 -1.11 5.91 -4.85
N ALA A 54 -1.65 4.87 -4.21
CA ALA A 54 -2.61 3.97 -4.82
C ALA A 54 -3.90 4.69 -5.23
N GLN A 55 -4.40 5.63 -4.39
CA GLN A 55 -5.56 6.46 -4.73
C GLN A 55 -5.26 7.44 -5.88
N TYR A 56 -4.07 8.04 -5.91
CA TYR A 56 -3.64 8.90 -7.02
C TYR A 56 -3.61 8.11 -8.32
N ILE A 57 -2.94 6.95 -8.32
CA ILE A 57 -2.90 6.04 -9.46
C ILE A 57 -4.31 5.69 -9.91
N LEU A 58 -5.23 5.34 -9.00
CA LEU A 58 -6.61 5.01 -9.36
C LEU A 58 -7.33 6.15 -10.08
N ARG A 59 -7.20 7.38 -9.54
CA ARG A 59 -7.85 8.58 -10.08
C ARG A 59 -7.32 8.94 -11.46
N VAL A 60 -6.01 8.84 -11.63
CA VAL A 60 -5.31 9.13 -12.87
C VAL A 60 -5.56 8.03 -13.91
N SER A 61 -5.71 6.80 -13.43
CA SER A 61 -5.86 5.58 -14.22
C SER A 61 -7.31 5.21 -14.55
N ASP A 62 -8.24 6.18 -14.56
CA ASP A 62 -9.68 6.00 -14.83
C ASP A 62 -10.00 5.13 -16.07
N LYS A 63 -9.04 5.00 -17.01
CA LYS A 63 -9.18 4.22 -18.26
C LYS A 63 -8.30 2.97 -18.38
N HIS A 64 -7.51 2.60 -17.38
CA HIS A 64 -6.62 1.43 -17.45
C HIS A 64 -6.97 0.38 -16.38
N PRO A 65 -7.68 -0.70 -16.75
CA PRO A 65 -8.08 -1.75 -15.82
C PRO A 65 -6.90 -2.55 -15.23
N GLU A 66 -5.72 -2.49 -15.87
CA GLU A 66 -4.49 -3.11 -15.35
C GLU A 66 -4.05 -2.48 -14.03
N HIS A 67 -4.06 -1.15 -13.92
CA HIS A 67 -3.67 -0.47 -12.69
C HIS A 67 -4.73 -0.62 -11.59
N GLN A 68 -6.01 -0.70 -11.95
CA GLN A 68 -7.08 -0.96 -10.98
C GLN A 68 -6.86 -2.26 -10.20
N LYS A 69 -6.41 -3.33 -10.89
CA LYS A 69 -6.10 -4.61 -10.22
C LYS A 69 -4.92 -4.48 -9.25
N LEU A 70 -3.90 -3.72 -9.62
CA LEU A 70 -2.73 -3.50 -8.78
C LEU A 70 -3.08 -2.65 -7.56
N VAL A 71 -3.81 -1.56 -7.75
CA VAL A 71 -4.33 -0.72 -6.67
C VAL A 71 -5.23 -1.52 -5.74
N ALA A 72 -6.14 -2.33 -6.26
CA ALA A 72 -7.00 -3.19 -5.46
C ALA A 72 -6.18 -4.16 -4.58
N LYS A 73 -5.14 -4.78 -5.13
CA LYS A 73 -4.21 -5.63 -4.35
C LYS A 73 -3.47 -4.84 -3.28
N ALA A 74 -3.02 -3.63 -3.57
CA ALA A 74 -2.34 -2.76 -2.61
C ALA A 74 -3.26 -2.37 -1.45
N ILE A 75 -4.51 -2.00 -1.75
CA ILE A 75 -5.54 -1.68 -0.76
C ILE A 75 -5.86 -2.91 0.10
N GLN A 76 -6.07 -4.07 -0.52
CA GLN A 76 -6.33 -5.32 0.21
C GLN A 76 -5.18 -5.66 1.16
N LEU A 77 -3.93 -5.55 0.70
CA LEU A 77 -2.75 -5.78 1.53
C LEU A 77 -2.69 -4.82 2.74
N TYR A 78 -2.99 -3.53 2.51
CA TYR A 78 -3.07 -2.53 3.57
C TYR A 78 -4.15 -2.88 4.60
N THR A 79 -5.35 -3.27 4.15
CA THR A 79 -6.45 -3.66 5.02
C THR A 79 -6.08 -4.88 5.86
N ASP A 80 -5.54 -5.94 5.26
CA ASP A 80 -5.06 -7.14 5.97
C ASP A 80 -4.07 -6.79 7.09
N ILE A 81 -3.09 -5.93 6.80
CA ILE A 81 -2.05 -5.53 7.76
C ILE A 81 -2.67 -4.73 8.91
N THR A 82 -3.49 -3.74 8.60
CA THR A 82 -4.10 -2.86 9.62
C THR A 82 -5.11 -3.59 10.50
N GLU A 83 -5.94 -4.46 9.93
CA GLU A 83 -6.84 -5.32 10.70
C GLU A 83 -6.06 -6.21 11.66
N LYS A 84 -5.01 -6.87 11.17
CA LYS A 84 -4.19 -7.75 12.00
C LYS A 84 -3.45 -7.00 13.10
N ALA A 85 -2.93 -5.81 12.78
CA ALA A 85 -2.27 -4.95 13.76
C ALA A 85 -3.25 -4.51 14.86
N LEU A 86 -4.48 -4.17 14.50
CA LEU A 86 -5.53 -3.81 15.45
C LEU A 86 -5.90 -4.99 16.37
N GLU A 87 -5.96 -6.20 15.82
CA GLU A 87 -6.15 -7.41 16.63
C GLU A 87 -5.01 -7.60 17.65
N ASN A 88 -3.76 -7.42 17.23
CA ASN A 88 -2.60 -7.56 18.10
C ASN A 88 -2.57 -6.51 19.20
N GLU A 89 -2.83 -5.24 18.86
CA GLU A 89 -2.98 -4.15 19.82
C GLU A 89 -4.05 -4.46 20.88
N LYS A 90 -5.21 -4.98 20.46
CA LYS A 90 -6.28 -5.39 21.39
C LYS A 90 -5.86 -6.56 22.29
N LYS A 91 -5.09 -7.52 21.77
CA LYS A 91 -4.57 -8.65 22.57
C LYS A 91 -3.52 -8.19 23.58
N LEU A 92 -2.62 -7.29 23.19
CA LEU A 92 -1.60 -6.72 24.06
C LEU A 92 -2.21 -5.89 25.20
N LYS A 93 -3.25 -5.10 24.92
CA LYS A 93 -3.96 -4.31 25.94
C LYS A 93 -4.80 -5.12 26.92
N LYS A 94 -5.09 -6.40 26.62
CA LYS A 94 -5.85 -7.31 27.49
C LYS A 94 -4.98 -8.19 28.38
N LYS A 95 -3.66 -8.04 28.30
CA LYS A 95 -2.67 -8.82 29.05
C LYS A 95 -2.02 -7.95 30.10
#